data_AF-A0A527GIJ6-F1
#
_entry.id   AF-A0A527GIJ6-F1
#
_cell.length_a   1.000
_cell.length_b   1.000
_cell.length_c   1.000
_cell.angle_alpha   90.00
_cell.angle_beta   90.00
_cell.angle_gamma   90.00
#
_symmetry.space_group_name_H-M   'P 1'
#
loop_
_entity.id
_entity.type
_entity.pdbx_description
1 polymer ?
#
loop_
_entity_poly.entity_id
_entity_poly.type
_entity_poly.pdbx_seq_one_letter_code
_entity_poly.pdbx_strand_id
1 'polypeptide(L)'
;SQRSKATEAQHLLGVTPKIEPAPRPSPGITWNGGSLTTAELQIVAVLNRHKDQCPLTWKSLTDKANDPSTPPDLKAAIQGLQQDSGLFYAIGSQGDGRCGGKINAKDLAGFSNHHPQVAAFQEAQARSYEQNYIPSDGSGGLQPSVMTLSDALREFYRYSENLSKDLSLDEFKKMVGGESKNGKFPPQVIAAAQYFLDHPDAWNQLCGGSKGKMHKEDFLQVASSSMSLTQTELNTVEMIKDHQDTFFGSGVLTRDKLAKMKDDKSLDPKVREAASQLLSDP
;
A
#
# COMPACT_ATOMS: atom_id res chain seq x y z
N SER A 1 -35.73 9.02 -4.89
CA SER A 1 -34.75 8.42 -3.97
C SER A 1 -34.25 7.13 -4.59
N GLN A 2 -32.97 7.09 -5.04
CA GLN A 2 -32.19 5.96 -5.61
C GLN A 2 -31.17 6.40 -6.70
N ARG A 3 -30.90 7.70 -6.89
CA ARG A 3 -29.94 8.20 -7.88
C ARG A 3 -28.65 8.83 -7.33
N SER A 4 -28.35 8.66 -6.04
CA SER A 4 -27.26 9.40 -5.38
C SER A 4 -26.21 8.53 -4.67
N LYS A 5 -26.05 7.25 -5.04
CA LYS A 5 -24.99 6.39 -4.49
C LYS A 5 -23.98 5.85 -5.51
N ALA A 6 -24.05 6.31 -6.77
CA ALA A 6 -23.18 5.82 -7.84
C ALA A 6 -22.02 6.78 -8.20
N THR A 7 -21.95 7.98 -7.61
CA THR A 7 -21.06 9.05 -8.11
C THR A 7 -19.83 9.34 -7.23
N GLU A 8 -19.71 8.74 -6.04
CA GLU A 8 -18.56 8.99 -5.15
C GLU A 8 -17.44 7.94 -5.23
N ALA A 9 -17.62 6.85 -5.98
CA ALA A 9 -16.59 5.80 -6.12
C ALA A 9 -15.68 5.96 -7.37
N GLN A 10 -15.81 7.05 -8.13
CA GLN A 10 -15.11 7.21 -9.41
C GLN A 10 -14.00 8.26 -9.42
N HIS A 11 -13.71 8.94 -8.31
CA HIS A 11 -12.75 10.07 -8.32
C HIS A 11 -11.33 9.72 -7.78
N LEU A 12 -11.00 8.43 -7.60
CA LEU A 12 -9.65 7.94 -7.27
C LEU A 12 -9.06 7.00 -8.32
N LEU A 13 -9.68 6.86 -9.49
CA LEU A 13 -9.19 6.01 -10.60
C LEU A 13 -8.16 6.71 -11.52
N GLY A 14 -7.65 7.87 -11.11
CA GLY A 14 -6.82 8.75 -11.94
C GLY A 14 -5.35 8.36 -12.13
N VAL A 15 -4.90 7.24 -11.57
CA VAL A 15 -3.62 6.61 -11.96
C VAL A 15 -3.80 5.10 -12.03
N THR A 16 -4.74 4.65 -12.87
CA THR A 16 -4.63 3.29 -13.39
C THR A 16 -3.39 3.26 -14.29
N PRO A 17 -2.40 2.38 -14.03
CA PRO A 17 -1.33 2.18 -14.99
C PRO A 17 -2.00 1.84 -16.32
N LYS A 18 -1.68 2.62 -17.36
CA LYS A 18 -2.16 2.35 -18.72
C LYS A 18 -1.83 0.89 -19.03
N ILE A 19 -2.86 0.05 -19.10
CA ILE A 19 -2.70 -1.36 -19.43
C ILE A 19 -2.18 -1.40 -20.87
N GLU A 20 -0.90 -1.71 -21.01
CA GLU A 20 -0.27 -2.00 -22.29
C GLU A 20 -1.04 -3.13 -22.99
N PRO A 21 -1.05 -3.18 -24.35
CA PRO A 21 -1.71 -4.24 -25.10
C PRO A 21 -1.31 -5.63 -24.57
N ALA A 22 -2.21 -6.61 -24.76
CA ALA A 22 -2.08 -7.98 -24.24
C ALA A 22 -0.61 -8.46 -24.26
N PRO A 23 -0.09 -9.00 -23.14
CA PRO A 23 1.32 -9.33 -23.01
C PRO A 23 1.73 -10.19 -24.21
N ARG A 24 2.69 -9.71 -25.02
CA ARG A 24 3.38 -10.62 -25.92
C ARG A 24 4.32 -11.44 -25.04
N PRO A 25 4.14 -12.77 -24.95
CA PRO A 25 4.99 -13.59 -24.11
C PRO A 25 6.45 -13.40 -24.50
N SER A 26 7.34 -13.27 -23.52
CA SER A 26 8.76 -13.17 -23.80
C SER A 26 9.29 -14.47 -24.41
N PRO A 27 9.98 -14.42 -25.56
CA PRO A 27 10.63 -15.60 -26.10
C PRO A 27 11.70 -16.10 -25.13
N GLY A 28 11.55 -17.35 -24.64
CA GLY A 28 12.58 -18.02 -23.85
C GLY A 28 12.65 -17.63 -22.37
N ILE A 29 11.58 -17.10 -21.79
CA ILE A 29 11.49 -16.95 -20.32
C ILE A 29 11.51 -18.34 -19.65
N THR A 30 12.34 -18.48 -18.63
CA THR A 30 12.49 -19.70 -17.82
C THR A 30 12.48 -19.32 -16.35
N TRP A 31 12.53 -20.30 -15.44
CA TRP A 31 12.46 -20.01 -14.01
C TRP A 31 13.66 -19.19 -13.49
N ASN A 32 14.81 -19.22 -14.17
CA ASN A 32 16.05 -18.56 -13.77
C ASN A 32 16.74 -17.73 -14.87
N GLY A 33 16.06 -17.42 -15.96
CA GLY A 33 16.66 -16.70 -17.07
C GLY A 33 15.65 -16.31 -18.14
N GLY A 34 16.11 -15.46 -19.06
CA GLY A 34 15.23 -14.74 -19.99
C GLY A 34 15.01 -13.30 -19.52
N SER A 35 14.39 -12.49 -20.37
CA SER A 35 14.01 -11.11 -20.03
C SER A 35 12.49 -11.02 -19.98
N LEU A 36 11.97 -10.31 -18.98
CA LEU A 36 10.55 -10.04 -18.88
C LEU A 36 10.21 -8.77 -19.64
N THR A 37 9.06 -8.78 -20.31
CA THR A 37 8.40 -7.57 -20.81
C THR A 37 7.87 -6.73 -19.65
N THR A 38 7.58 -5.46 -19.90
CA THR A 38 6.91 -4.57 -18.93
C THR A 38 5.60 -5.17 -18.41
N ALA A 39 4.82 -5.82 -19.28
CA ALA A 39 3.56 -6.46 -18.90
C ALA A 39 3.78 -7.65 -17.96
N GLU A 40 4.75 -8.52 -18.25
CA GLU A 40 5.11 -9.65 -17.36
C GLU A 40 5.69 -9.15 -16.03
N LEU A 41 6.52 -8.10 -16.03
CA LEU A 41 7.03 -7.45 -14.82
C LEU A 41 5.89 -6.91 -13.95
N GLN A 42 4.89 -6.26 -14.57
CA GLN A 42 3.71 -5.77 -13.85
C GLN A 42 2.89 -6.92 -13.26
N ILE A 43 2.70 -8.03 -13.98
CA ILE A 43 2.04 -9.23 -13.45
C ILE A 43 2.81 -9.74 -12.24
N VAL A 44 4.11 -10.01 -12.35
CA VAL A 44 4.93 -10.53 -11.26
C VAL A 44 4.93 -9.59 -10.05
N ALA A 45 5.04 -8.28 -10.28
CA ALA A 45 5.02 -7.28 -9.20
C ALA A 45 3.67 -7.24 -8.45
N VAL A 46 2.54 -7.45 -9.12
CA VAL A 46 1.23 -7.58 -8.46
C VAL A 46 1.13 -8.92 -7.73
N LEU A 47 1.53 -10.03 -8.34
CA LEU A 47 1.51 -11.34 -7.70
C LEU A 47 2.36 -11.37 -6.42
N ASN A 48 3.54 -10.73 -6.42
CA ASN A 48 4.38 -10.59 -5.24
C ASN A 48 3.67 -9.89 -4.09
N ARG A 49 2.91 -8.81 -4.36
CA ARG A 49 2.14 -8.07 -3.35
C ARG A 49 0.95 -8.85 -2.80
N HIS A 50 0.44 -9.84 -3.54
CA HIS A 50 -0.69 -10.69 -3.18
C HIS A 50 -0.25 -12.13 -2.88
N LYS A 51 0.94 -12.33 -2.30
CA LYS A 51 1.42 -13.67 -1.92
C LYS A 51 0.55 -14.36 -0.88
N ASP A 52 -0.21 -13.59 -0.09
CA ASP A 52 -1.25 -14.09 0.81
C ASP A 52 -2.39 -14.81 0.05
N GLN A 53 -2.56 -14.53 -1.24
CA GLN A 53 -3.55 -15.14 -2.12
C GLN A 53 -3.02 -16.39 -2.84
N CYS A 54 -1.79 -16.81 -2.54
CA CYS A 54 -1.24 -18.08 -3.02
C CYS A 54 -1.75 -19.27 -2.17
N PRO A 55 -1.83 -20.49 -2.74
CA PRO A 55 -1.40 -20.86 -4.08
C PRO A 55 -2.38 -20.44 -5.19
N LEU A 56 -1.84 -20.07 -6.36
CA LEU A 56 -2.61 -19.86 -7.59
C LEU A 56 -2.50 -21.09 -8.46
N THR A 57 -3.61 -21.82 -8.67
CA THR A 57 -3.63 -22.99 -9.56
C THR A 57 -4.10 -22.59 -10.94
N TRP A 58 -3.51 -23.19 -11.99
CA TRP A 58 -3.88 -22.87 -13.38
C TRP A 58 -5.38 -23.06 -13.63
N LYS A 59 -5.96 -24.15 -13.09
CA LYS A 59 -7.37 -24.50 -13.25
C LYS A 59 -8.32 -23.50 -12.59
N SER A 60 -7.89 -22.85 -11.50
CA SER A 60 -8.73 -21.93 -10.73
C SER A 60 -8.50 -20.45 -11.06
N LEU A 61 -7.65 -20.12 -12.03
CA LEU A 61 -7.37 -18.71 -12.39
C LEU A 61 -8.65 -18.01 -12.87
N THR A 62 -9.47 -18.66 -13.69
CA THR A 62 -10.74 -18.09 -14.18
C THR A 62 -11.69 -17.80 -13.04
N ASP A 63 -11.88 -18.76 -12.13
CA ASP A 63 -12.78 -18.60 -10.99
C ASP A 63 -12.29 -17.46 -10.08
N LYS A 64 -10.97 -17.41 -9.81
CA LYS A 64 -10.39 -16.35 -9.00
C LYS A 64 -10.49 -14.97 -9.66
N ALA A 65 -10.36 -14.88 -10.98
CA ALA A 65 -10.58 -13.62 -11.72
C ALA A 65 -12.05 -13.19 -11.71
N ASN A 66 -12.99 -14.13 -11.69
CA ASN A 66 -14.43 -13.83 -11.67
C ASN A 66 -14.96 -13.53 -10.26
N ASP A 67 -14.26 -13.95 -9.21
CA ASP A 67 -14.63 -13.66 -7.82
C ASP A 67 -14.73 -12.13 -7.57
N PRO A 68 -15.88 -11.62 -7.09
CA PRO A 68 -16.06 -10.21 -6.73
C PRO A 68 -15.15 -9.74 -5.59
N SER A 69 -14.71 -10.65 -4.72
CA SER A 69 -13.82 -10.35 -3.60
C SER A 69 -12.35 -10.27 -3.99
N THR A 70 -11.98 -10.79 -5.16
CA THR A 70 -10.60 -10.67 -5.67
C THR A 70 -10.27 -9.19 -5.94
N PRO A 71 -9.19 -8.65 -5.35
CA PRO A 71 -8.78 -7.27 -5.57
C PRO A 71 -8.64 -6.93 -7.06
N PRO A 72 -9.08 -5.74 -7.52
CA PRO A 72 -9.07 -5.40 -8.95
C PRO A 72 -7.70 -5.50 -9.64
N ASP A 73 -6.63 -5.15 -8.94
CA ASP A 73 -5.26 -5.27 -9.45
C ASP A 73 -4.84 -6.74 -9.59
N LEU A 74 -5.13 -7.58 -8.60
CA LEU A 74 -4.89 -9.02 -8.67
C LEU A 74 -5.71 -9.67 -9.79
N LYS A 75 -6.96 -9.23 -9.98
CA LYS A 75 -7.82 -9.70 -11.08
C LYS A 75 -7.19 -9.43 -12.44
N ALA A 76 -6.70 -8.20 -12.67
CA ALA A 76 -6.01 -7.84 -13.90
C ALA A 76 -4.72 -8.66 -14.10
N ALA A 77 -3.93 -8.86 -13.04
CA ALA A 77 -2.72 -9.67 -13.11
C ALA A 77 -3.02 -11.14 -13.42
N ILE A 78 -4.07 -11.72 -12.83
CA ILE A 78 -4.51 -13.09 -13.15
C ILE A 78 -4.96 -13.19 -14.60
N GLN A 79 -5.74 -12.22 -15.10
CA GLN A 79 -6.17 -12.21 -16.50
C GLN A 79 -4.99 -12.11 -17.46
N GLY A 80 -3.99 -11.28 -17.16
CA GLY A 80 -2.74 -11.22 -17.91
C GLY A 80 -1.99 -12.55 -17.88
N LEU A 81 -1.87 -13.16 -16.70
CA LEU A 81 -1.22 -14.46 -16.51
C LEU A 81 -1.92 -15.60 -17.26
N GLN A 82 -3.24 -15.54 -17.44
CA GLN A 82 -3.99 -16.51 -18.25
C GLN A 82 -3.66 -16.42 -19.74
N GLN A 83 -3.34 -15.24 -20.24
CA GLN A 83 -2.89 -15.04 -21.62
C GLN A 83 -1.41 -15.41 -21.80
N ASP A 84 -0.65 -15.46 -20.71
CA ASP A 84 0.77 -15.78 -20.68
C ASP A 84 1.06 -17.06 -19.90
N SER A 85 0.71 -18.20 -20.51
CA SER A 85 1.02 -19.51 -19.93
C SER A 85 2.53 -19.70 -19.73
N GLY A 86 3.36 -19.13 -20.60
CA GLY A 86 4.83 -19.22 -20.49
C GLY A 86 5.34 -18.64 -19.17
N LEU A 87 4.87 -17.44 -18.80
CA LEU A 87 5.16 -16.83 -17.51
C LEU A 87 4.67 -17.69 -16.33
N PHE A 88 3.45 -18.23 -16.39
CA PHE A 88 2.93 -19.10 -15.32
C PHE A 88 3.81 -20.34 -15.11
N TYR A 89 4.17 -21.01 -16.21
CA TYR A 89 5.04 -22.17 -16.17
C TYR A 89 6.43 -21.79 -15.69
N ALA A 90 7.01 -20.68 -16.14
CA ALA A 90 8.33 -20.22 -15.72
C ALA A 90 8.37 -19.95 -14.21
N ILE A 91 7.35 -19.29 -13.64
CA ILE A 91 7.26 -19.08 -12.19
C ILE A 91 7.10 -20.42 -11.46
N GLY A 92 6.20 -21.30 -11.92
CA GLY A 92 5.87 -22.54 -11.20
C GLY A 92 6.89 -23.70 -11.34
N SER A 93 7.84 -23.63 -12.29
CA SER A 93 8.75 -24.73 -12.65
C SER A 93 10.05 -24.80 -11.83
N GLN A 94 10.08 -24.18 -10.65
CA GLN A 94 11.26 -23.94 -9.80
C GLN A 94 12.31 -25.07 -9.82
N GLY A 95 13.52 -24.80 -10.34
CA GLY A 95 14.71 -25.64 -10.20
C GLY A 95 14.71 -26.99 -10.93
N ASP A 96 13.58 -27.69 -11.00
CA ASP A 96 13.42 -29.00 -11.64
C ASP A 96 12.80 -28.93 -13.04
N GLY A 97 12.42 -27.73 -13.48
CA GLY A 97 11.80 -27.48 -14.78
C GLY A 97 10.37 -27.99 -14.90
N ARG A 98 9.73 -28.38 -13.78
CA ARG A 98 8.37 -28.95 -13.77
C ARG A 98 7.41 -28.08 -12.96
N CYS A 99 6.49 -27.42 -13.65
CA CYS A 99 5.36 -26.77 -13.00
C CYS A 99 4.33 -27.81 -12.53
N GLY A 100 4.07 -27.86 -11.22
CA GLY A 100 3.00 -28.69 -10.64
C GLY A 100 1.58 -28.18 -10.89
N GLY A 101 1.37 -27.30 -11.87
CA GLY A 101 0.08 -26.67 -12.18
C GLY A 101 -0.35 -25.60 -11.18
N LYS A 102 0.56 -25.14 -10.31
CA LYS A 102 0.32 -24.08 -9.33
C LYS A 102 1.57 -23.23 -9.08
N ILE A 103 1.34 -21.99 -8.67
CA ILE A 103 2.35 -21.05 -8.17
C ILE A 103 2.11 -20.86 -6.68
N ASN A 104 3.13 -21.10 -5.87
CA ASN A 104 3.15 -20.80 -4.43
C ASN A 104 3.95 -19.51 -4.17
N ALA A 105 3.80 -18.93 -2.99
CA ALA A 105 4.53 -17.71 -2.60
C ALA A 105 6.06 -17.88 -2.70
N LYS A 106 6.59 -19.06 -2.36
CA LYS A 106 8.02 -19.38 -2.49
C LYS A 106 8.49 -19.43 -3.96
N ASP A 107 7.60 -19.80 -4.89
CA ASP A 107 7.93 -19.90 -6.30
C ASP A 107 8.04 -18.49 -6.91
N LEU A 108 7.16 -17.58 -6.49
CA LEU A 108 7.24 -16.15 -6.81
C LEU A 108 8.53 -15.50 -6.28
N ALA A 109 8.87 -15.77 -5.01
CA ALA A 109 10.10 -15.26 -4.41
C ALA A 109 11.35 -15.83 -5.13
N GLY A 110 11.36 -17.14 -5.40
CA GLY A 110 12.44 -17.80 -6.14
C GLY A 110 12.61 -17.24 -7.55
N PHE A 111 11.51 -17.07 -8.29
CA PHE A 111 11.51 -16.48 -9.61
C PHE A 111 12.04 -15.04 -9.59
N SER A 112 11.56 -14.20 -8.66
CA SER A 112 11.99 -12.80 -8.52
C SER A 112 13.48 -12.69 -8.19
N ASN A 113 14.01 -13.58 -7.35
CA ASN A 113 15.43 -13.60 -6.99
C ASN A 113 16.36 -13.93 -8.18
N HIS A 114 15.88 -14.65 -9.19
CA HIS A 114 16.65 -14.95 -10.40
C HIS A 114 16.45 -13.93 -11.52
N HIS A 115 15.50 -12.99 -11.37
CA HIS A 115 15.20 -11.96 -12.37
C HIS A 115 15.34 -10.56 -11.76
N PRO A 116 16.56 -9.99 -11.74
CA PRO A 116 16.82 -8.65 -11.17
C PRO A 116 15.92 -7.53 -11.75
N GLN A 117 15.41 -7.72 -12.97
CA GLN A 117 14.45 -6.83 -13.61
C GLN A 117 13.18 -6.62 -12.77
N VAL A 118 12.76 -7.64 -12.01
CA VAL A 118 11.58 -7.57 -11.12
C VAL A 118 11.82 -6.55 -10.00
N ALA A 119 12.96 -6.66 -9.30
CA ALA A 119 13.31 -5.75 -8.23
C ALA A 119 13.47 -4.31 -8.75
N ALA A 120 14.15 -4.13 -9.89
CA ALA A 120 14.33 -2.83 -10.52
C ALA A 120 12.99 -2.19 -10.92
N PHE A 121 12.05 -2.98 -11.46
CA PHE A 121 10.72 -2.51 -11.81
C PHE A 121 9.90 -2.09 -10.59
N GLN A 122 9.92 -2.90 -9.53
CA GLN A 122 9.21 -2.59 -8.28
C GLN A 122 9.77 -1.33 -7.59
N GLU A 123 11.10 -1.17 -7.58
CA GLU A 123 11.76 0.03 -7.07
C GLU A 123 11.37 1.27 -7.90
N ALA A 124 11.41 1.18 -9.23
CA ALA A 124 10.99 2.28 -10.10
C ALA A 124 9.52 2.67 -9.88
N GLN A 125 8.65 1.68 -9.67
CA GLN A 125 7.24 1.92 -9.33
C GLN A 125 7.10 2.59 -7.96
N ALA A 126 7.86 2.16 -6.95
CA ALA A 126 7.84 2.75 -5.62
C ALA A 126 8.35 4.20 -5.64
N ARG A 127 9.44 4.48 -6.37
CA ARG A 127 9.92 5.84 -6.62
C ARG A 127 8.85 6.69 -7.31
N SER A 128 8.11 6.12 -8.27
CA SER A 128 7.00 6.85 -8.90
C SER A 128 5.90 7.23 -7.89
N TYR A 129 5.62 6.40 -6.88
CA TYR A 129 4.66 6.74 -5.82
C TYR A 129 5.19 7.82 -4.88
N GLU A 130 6.48 7.79 -4.56
CA GLU A 130 7.16 8.84 -3.78
C GLU A 130 7.14 10.20 -4.51
N GLN A 131 7.45 10.21 -5.81
CA GLN A 131 7.50 11.45 -6.62
C GLN A 131 6.12 12.02 -6.99
N ASN A 132 5.08 11.19 -6.92
CA ASN A 132 3.70 11.57 -7.23
C ASN A 132 2.79 11.25 -6.03
N TYR A 133 3.29 11.52 -4.83
CA TYR A 133 2.62 11.21 -3.59
C TYR A 133 1.31 12.00 -3.45
N ILE A 134 0.27 11.26 -3.05
CA ILE A 134 -1.04 11.75 -2.66
C ILE A 134 -1.32 11.18 -1.26
N PRO A 135 -1.52 12.03 -0.23
CA PRO A 135 -1.79 11.59 1.13
C PRO A 135 -2.97 10.63 1.22
N SER A 136 -2.87 9.61 2.07
CA SER A 136 -3.94 8.62 2.28
C SER A 136 -5.20 9.21 2.94
N ASP A 137 -5.06 10.34 3.63
CA ASP A 137 -6.13 11.14 4.23
C ASP A 137 -6.58 12.34 3.40
N GLY A 138 -6.01 12.50 2.20
CA GLY A 138 -6.37 13.57 1.31
C GLY A 138 -7.81 13.48 0.84
N SER A 139 -8.55 14.59 0.90
CA SER A 139 -9.81 14.72 0.17
C SER A 139 -9.54 14.64 -1.34
N GLY A 140 -10.44 14.00 -2.10
CA GLY A 140 -10.29 13.87 -3.55
C GLY A 140 -10.02 15.22 -4.24
N GLY A 141 -9.00 15.28 -5.11
CA GLY A 141 -8.61 16.49 -5.84
C GLY A 141 -7.28 17.12 -5.43
N LEU A 142 -6.56 16.54 -4.45
CA LEU A 142 -5.19 16.95 -4.16
C LEU A 142 -4.28 16.73 -5.37
N GLN A 143 -3.41 17.71 -5.61
CA GLN A 143 -2.37 17.59 -6.62
C GLN A 143 -1.25 16.68 -6.08
N PRO A 144 -0.68 15.81 -6.93
CA PRO A 144 0.50 15.03 -6.56
C PRO A 144 1.65 15.94 -6.13
N SER A 145 2.44 15.46 -5.17
CA SER A 145 3.64 16.14 -4.67
C SER A 145 4.78 15.14 -4.45
N VAL A 146 5.99 15.63 -4.23
CA VAL A 146 7.10 14.77 -3.81
C VAL A 146 6.96 14.52 -2.31
N MET A 147 7.01 13.25 -1.91
CA MET A 147 6.93 12.84 -0.51
C MET A 147 8.05 13.47 0.32
N THR A 148 7.69 14.02 1.48
CA THR A 148 8.65 14.52 2.48
C THR A 148 8.88 13.51 3.62
N LEU A 149 9.87 13.77 4.48
CA LEU A 149 10.06 13.00 5.72
C LEU A 149 8.78 12.98 6.57
N SER A 150 8.11 14.12 6.72
CA SER A 150 6.88 14.21 7.52
C SER A 150 5.76 13.37 6.92
N ASP A 151 5.69 13.27 5.59
CA ASP A 151 4.70 12.44 4.90
C ASP A 151 5.00 10.95 5.05
N ALA A 152 6.26 10.54 4.87
CA ALA A 152 6.67 9.16 5.08
C ALA A 152 6.38 8.68 6.51
N LEU A 153 6.67 9.52 7.51
CA LEU A 153 6.32 9.26 8.90
C LEU A 153 4.81 9.19 9.11
N ARG A 154 4.02 10.09 8.49
CA ARG A 154 2.55 10.10 8.57
C ARG A 154 1.95 8.81 8.05
N GLU A 155 2.38 8.37 6.87
CA GLU A 155 1.84 7.15 6.26
C GLU A 155 2.20 5.91 7.09
N PHE A 156 3.43 5.81 7.59
CA PHE A 156 3.78 4.73 8.51
C PHE A 156 3.02 4.78 9.83
N TYR A 157 2.76 5.96 10.38
CA TYR A 157 1.97 6.12 11.61
C TYR A 157 0.51 5.66 11.40
N ARG A 158 -0.14 6.13 10.32
CA ARG A 158 -1.52 5.77 9.98
C ARG A 158 -1.70 4.28 9.73
N TYR A 159 -0.71 3.63 9.12
CA TYR A 159 -0.75 2.19 8.80
C TYR A 159 0.04 1.33 9.79
N SER A 160 0.28 1.83 11.00
CA SER A 160 1.11 1.19 12.02
C SER A 160 0.65 -0.20 12.43
N GLU A 161 -0.64 -0.49 12.41
CA GLU A 161 -1.18 -1.83 12.67
C GLU A 161 -0.71 -2.87 11.65
N ASN A 162 -0.41 -2.44 10.42
CA ASN A 162 0.05 -3.31 9.34
C ASN A 162 1.58 -3.39 9.27
N LEU A 163 2.31 -2.61 10.06
CA LEU A 163 3.77 -2.61 10.07
C LEU A 163 4.35 -3.77 10.89
N SER A 164 5.55 -4.20 10.49
CA SER A 164 6.33 -5.21 11.22
C SER A 164 6.71 -4.69 12.60
N LYS A 165 6.84 -5.60 13.57
CA LYS A 165 7.29 -5.25 14.94
C LYS A 165 8.66 -4.56 14.95
N ASP A 166 9.49 -4.92 13.98
CA ASP A 166 10.83 -4.40 13.79
C ASP A 166 10.91 -3.71 12.43
N LEU A 167 11.35 -2.45 12.44
CA LEU A 167 11.55 -1.63 11.25
C LEU A 167 13.06 -1.45 10.99
N SER A 168 13.44 -1.53 9.72
CA SER A 168 14.80 -1.31 9.23
C SER A 168 14.79 -1.08 7.71
N LEU A 169 15.90 -0.61 7.14
CA LEU A 169 16.05 -0.52 5.68
C LEU A 169 15.83 -1.87 4.97
N ASP A 170 16.24 -2.99 5.59
CA ASP A 170 15.97 -4.32 5.05
C ASP A 170 14.47 -4.66 5.02
N GLU A 171 13.72 -4.24 6.04
CA GLU A 171 12.27 -4.42 6.04
C GLU A 171 11.61 -3.52 4.99
N PHE A 172 12.04 -2.27 4.86
CA PHE A 172 11.54 -1.36 3.82
C PHE A 172 11.80 -1.90 2.40
N LYS A 173 12.98 -2.48 2.17
CA LYS A 173 13.30 -3.17 0.91
C LYS A 173 12.35 -4.33 0.63
N LYS A 174 11.98 -5.11 1.65
CA LYS A 174 10.98 -6.18 1.51
C LYS A 174 9.58 -5.63 1.26
N MET A 175 9.20 -4.50 1.87
CA MET A 175 7.92 -3.84 1.62
C MET A 175 7.82 -3.40 0.16
N VAL A 176 8.84 -2.71 -0.36
CA VAL A 176 8.92 -2.29 -1.77
C VAL A 176 8.91 -3.49 -2.72
N GLY A 177 9.64 -4.55 -2.38
CA GLY A 177 9.72 -5.78 -3.20
C GLY A 177 8.48 -6.69 -3.14
N GLY A 178 7.52 -6.43 -2.26
CA GLY A 178 6.41 -7.36 -2.02
C GLY A 178 6.87 -8.70 -1.41
N GLU A 179 7.89 -8.64 -0.55
CA GLU A 179 8.45 -9.77 0.22
C GLU A 179 8.14 -9.67 1.72
N SER A 180 7.41 -8.63 2.15
CA SER A 180 7.03 -8.47 3.55
C SER A 180 6.00 -9.52 3.97
N LYS A 181 6.10 -9.94 5.24
CA LYS A 181 5.20 -10.96 5.83
C LYS A 181 3.81 -10.41 6.15
N ASN A 182 3.65 -9.09 6.18
CA ASN A 182 2.39 -8.45 6.57
C ASN A 182 1.44 -8.23 5.39
N GLY A 183 1.75 -8.83 4.24
CA GLY A 183 0.89 -8.77 3.05
C GLY A 183 1.03 -7.48 2.26
N LYS A 184 -0.07 -7.07 1.62
CA LYS A 184 -0.11 -5.92 0.71
C LYS A 184 -0.12 -4.59 1.47
N PHE A 185 0.81 -3.72 1.09
CA PHE A 185 0.79 -2.32 1.49
C PHE A 185 0.14 -1.43 0.41
N PRO A 186 -0.55 -0.34 0.82
CA PRO A 186 -1.03 0.66 -0.12
C PRO A 186 0.15 1.44 -0.74
N PRO A 187 -0.04 2.10 -1.91
CA PRO A 187 1.02 2.85 -2.57
C PRO A 187 1.71 3.89 -1.68
N GLN A 188 0.99 4.55 -0.79
CA GLN A 188 1.52 5.54 0.14
C GLN A 188 2.53 4.95 1.13
N VAL A 189 2.26 3.75 1.65
CA VAL A 189 3.17 3.06 2.56
C VAL A 189 4.37 2.50 1.80
N ILE A 190 4.19 2.07 0.54
CA ILE A 190 5.31 1.69 -0.34
C ILE A 190 6.20 2.91 -0.64
N ALA A 191 5.60 4.07 -0.90
CA ALA A 191 6.31 5.33 -1.08
C ALA A 191 7.09 5.73 0.19
N ALA A 192 6.50 5.60 1.37
CA ALA A 192 7.17 5.86 2.65
C ALA A 192 8.37 4.94 2.88
N ALA A 193 8.24 3.65 2.55
CA ALA A 193 9.36 2.71 2.58
C ALA A 193 10.46 3.11 1.58
N GLN A 194 10.08 3.50 0.36
CA GLN A 194 11.01 3.96 -0.66
C GLN A 194 11.73 5.25 -0.24
N TYR A 195 11.03 6.20 0.37
CA TYR A 195 11.61 7.43 0.89
C TYR A 195 12.80 7.14 1.81
N PHE A 196 12.65 6.23 2.78
CA PHE A 196 13.76 5.86 3.67
C PHE A 196 14.88 5.05 3.00
N LEU A 197 14.58 4.30 1.92
CA LEU A 197 15.61 3.63 1.12
C LEU A 197 16.45 4.64 0.33
N ASP A 198 15.84 5.70 -0.18
CA ASP A 198 16.53 6.79 -0.89
C ASP A 198 17.20 7.78 0.09
N HIS A 199 16.73 7.85 1.33
CA HIS A 199 17.24 8.73 2.41
C HIS A 199 17.67 7.92 3.65
N PRO A 200 18.69 7.04 3.53
CA PRO A 200 19.13 6.19 4.65
C PRO A 200 19.71 6.98 5.82
N ASP A 201 20.24 8.18 5.56
CA ASP A 201 20.68 9.14 6.57
C ASP A 201 19.52 9.64 7.43
N ALA A 202 18.37 9.96 6.82
CA ALA A 202 17.16 10.32 7.55
C ALA A 202 16.68 9.17 8.45
N TRP A 203 16.71 7.93 7.95
CA TRP A 203 16.41 6.75 8.76
C TRP A 203 17.38 6.57 9.94
N ASN A 204 18.68 6.72 9.69
CA ASN A 204 19.71 6.60 10.73
C ASN A 204 19.59 7.69 11.80
N GLN A 205 19.24 8.91 11.40
CA GLN A 205 18.99 10.02 12.32
C GLN A 205 17.77 9.74 13.21
N LEU A 206 16.66 9.24 12.64
CA LEU A 206 15.49 8.82 13.41
C LEU A 206 15.84 7.73 14.42
N CYS A 207 16.70 6.78 14.02
CA CYS A 207 17.19 5.70 14.87
C CYS A 207 18.08 6.15 16.04
N GLY A 208 18.47 7.42 16.12
CA GLY A 208 19.30 7.93 17.22
C GLY A 208 20.65 7.22 17.34
N GLY A 209 21.18 6.68 16.24
CA GLY A 209 22.43 5.90 16.23
C GLY A 209 22.30 4.44 16.69
N SER A 210 21.07 3.92 16.89
CA SER A 210 20.85 2.47 16.94
C SER A 210 21.32 1.85 15.60
N LYS A 211 21.56 0.54 15.55
CA LYS A 211 22.12 -0.18 14.38
C LYS A 211 21.18 -0.23 13.15
N GLY A 212 20.52 0.87 12.81
CA GLY A 212 19.58 1.00 11.69
C GLY A 212 18.28 0.20 11.88
N LYS A 213 17.95 -0.16 13.14
CA LYS A 213 16.77 -0.96 13.48
C LYS A 213 16.03 -0.32 14.66
N MET A 214 14.70 -0.28 14.56
CA MET A 214 13.83 0.31 15.56
C MET A 214 12.62 -0.60 15.82
N HIS A 215 12.20 -0.73 17.07
CA HIS A 215 10.91 -1.36 17.37
C HIS A 215 9.76 -0.43 16.97
N LYS A 216 8.63 -1.01 16.56
CA LYS A 216 7.48 -0.25 16.09
C LYS A 216 7.03 0.80 17.10
N GLU A 217 6.98 0.46 18.38
CA GLU A 217 6.52 1.36 19.44
C GLU A 217 7.44 2.59 19.58
N ASP A 218 8.76 2.38 19.55
CA ASP A 218 9.74 3.47 19.56
C ASP A 218 9.60 4.33 18.30
N PHE A 219 9.35 3.69 17.16
CA PHE A 219 9.11 4.40 15.90
C PHE A 219 7.88 5.29 15.97
N LEU A 220 6.76 4.80 16.50
CA LEU A 220 5.54 5.60 16.62
C LEU A 220 5.73 6.79 17.57
N GLN A 221 6.52 6.62 18.62
CA GLN A 221 6.89 7.71 19.51
C GLN A 221 7.72 8.78 18.79
N VAL A 222 8.74 8.37 18.03
CA VAL A 222 9.59 9.31 17.28
C VAL A 222 8.81 9.98 16.15
N ALA A 223 8.02 9.20 15.40
CA ALA A 223 7.20 9.67 14.31
C ALA A 223 6.20 10.72 14.80
N SER A 224 5.43 10.43 15.87
CA SER A 224 4.46 11.37 16.41
C SER A 224 5.07 12.70 16.87
N SER A 225 6.31 12.68 17.38
CA SER A 225 7.02 13.92 17.74
C SER A 225 7.65 14.68 16.57
N SER A 226 7.84 14.03 15.42
CA SER A 226 8.58 14.60 14.27
C SER A 226 7.67 15.01 13.12
N MET A 227 6.42 14.54 13.11
CA MET A 227 5.43 14.90 12.09
C MET A 227 4.85 16.29 12.35
N SER A 228 4.61 17.04 11.29
CA SER A 228 3.85 18.28 11.35
C SER A 228 2.36 18.00 11.16
N LEU A 229 1.52 18.55 12.04
CA LEU A 229 0.08 18.58 11.83
C LEU A 229 -0.26 19.48 10.64
N THR A 230 -1.19 19.05 9.81
CA THR A 230 -1.83 19.89 8.79
C THR A 230 -2.65 20.99 9.45
N GLN A 231 -2.99 22.04 8.68
CA GLN A 231 -3.87 23.09 9.19
C GLN A 231 -5.24 22.54 9.61
N THR A 232 -5.77 21.54 8.90
CA THR A 232 -7.03 20.88 9.25
C THR A 232 -6.92 20.14 10.59
N GLU A 233 -5.82 19.44 10.83
CA GLU A 233 -5.56 18.76 12.12
C GLU A 233 -5.38 19.78 13.25
N LEU A 234 -4.66 20.89 13.01
CA LEU A 234 -4.53 21.97 13.98
C LEU A 234 -5.88 22.60 14.33
N ASN A 235 -6.70 22.89 13.33
CA ASN A 235 -8.06 23.40 13.52
C ASN A 235 -8.93 22.39 14.28
N THR A 236 -8.75 21.08 14.04
CA THR A 236 -9.45 20.02 14.76
C THR A 236 -9.06 19.99 16.23
N VAL A 237 -7.76 20.07 16.55
CA VAL A 237 -7.25 20.16 17.92
C VAL A 237 -7.77 21.40 18.63
N GLU A 238 -7.77 22.56 17.95
CA GLU A 238 -8.34 23.80 18.48
C GLU A 238 -9.84 23.68 18.75
N MET A 239 -10.60 23.08 17.83
CA MET A 239 -12.03 22.81 18.03
C MET A 239 -12.31 21.89 19.22
N ILE A 240 -11.50 20.84 19.41
CA ILE A 240 -11.61 19.94 20.58
C ILE A 240 -11.32 20.72 21.87
N LYS A 241 -10.27 21.56 21.85
CA LYS A 241 -9.88 22.38 22.99
C LYS A 241 -10.97 23.38 23.38
N ASP A 242 -11.63 24.00 22.41
CA ASP A 242 -12.67 25.00 22.65
C ASP A 242 -14.02 24.37 23.03
N HIS A 243 -14.23 23.08 22.73
CA HIS A 243 -15.48 22.35 22.95
C HIS A 243 -15.29 21.06 23.78
N GLN A 244 -14.40 21.10 24.78
CA GLN A 244 -14.04 19.91 25.58
C GLN A 244 -15.26 19.19 26.18
N ASP A 245 -16.23 19.91 26.71
CA ASP A 245 -17.44 19.30 27.29
C ASP A 245 -18.28 18.56 26.24
N THR A 246 -18.30 19.04 25.00
CA THR A 246 -19.00 18.39 23.89
C THR A 246 -18.27 17.10 23.49
N PHE A 247 -16.95 17.15 23.36
CA PHE A 247 -16.13 15.99 22.94
C PHE A 247 -15.95 14.95 24.04
N PHE A 248 -15.78 15.35 25.29
CA PHE A 248 -15.49 14.45 26.41
C PHE A 248 -16.68 14.34 27.36
N GLY A 249 -17.27 15.45 27.78
CA GLY A 249 -18.38 15.45 28.74
C GLY A 249 -17.98 14.67 29.99
N SER A 250 -18.81 13.71 30.43
CA SER A 250 -18.51 12.84 31.58
C SER A 250 -17.72 11.56 31.24
N GLY A 251 -17.23 11.39 30.01
CA GLY A 251 -16.65 10.12 29.57
C GLY A 251 -15.52 10.24 28.55
N VAL A 252 -15.07 9.08 28.06
CA VAL A 252 -14.03 8.99 27.04
C VAL A 252 -14.59 9.25 25.64
N LEU A 253 -13.75 9.79 24.76
CA LEU A 253 -14.09 9.94 23.35
C LEU A 253 -14.03 8.57 22.66
N THR A 254 -15.12 8.15 22.01
CA THR A 254 -15.22 6.86 21.31
C THR A 254 -15.60 7.05 19.84
N ARG A 255 -15.31 6.07 18.99
CA ARG A 255 -15.72 6.09 17.57
C ARG A 255 -17.23 6.25 17.40
N ASP A 256 -18.03 5.58 18.24
CA ASP A 256 -19.49 5.73 18.25
C ASP A 256 -19.94 7.14 18.64
N LYS A 257 -19.25 7.78 19.58
CA LYS A 257 -19.53 9.17 19.96
C LYS A 257 -19.22 10.12 18.80
N LEU A 258 -18.06 9.96 18.16
CA LEU A 258 -17.68 10.74 16.98
C LEU A 258 -18.69 10.57 15.83
N ALA A 259 -19.14 9.35 15.56
CA ALA A 259 -20.17 9.08 14.55
C ALA A 259 -21.49 9.79 14.86
N LYS A 260 -21.95 9.76 16.13
CA LYS A 260 -23.15 10.51 16.55
C LYS A 260 -22.97 12.02 16.41
N MET A 261 -21.82 12.55 16.83
CA MET A 261 -21.52 13.98 16.74
C MET A 261 -21.53 14.46 15.29
N LYS A 262 -20.91 13.70 14.38
CA LYS A 262 -20.90 14.00 12.94
C LYS A 262 -22.32 14.22 12.37
N ASP A 263 -23.29 13.41 12.80
CA ASP A 263 -24.66 13.44 12.27
C ASP A 263 -25.61 14.38 13.06
N ASP A 264 -25.21 14.86 14.24
CA ASP A 264 -26.04 15.69 15.12
C ASP A 264 -26.13 17.14 14.65
N LYS A 265 -27.20 17.47 13.92
CA LYS A 265 -27.46 18.80 13.36
C LYS A 265 -27.62 19.92 14.40
N SER A 266 -27.74 19.60 15.69
CA SER A 266 -27.79 20.60 16.75
C SER A 266 -26.41 21.15 17.11
N LEU A 267 -25.33 20.44 16.76
CA LEU A 267 -23.96 20.86 16.99
C LEU A 267 -23.50 21.88 15.94
N ASP A 268 -22.55 22.73 16.34
CA ASP A 268 -21.86 23.64 15.43
C ASP A 268 -21.31 22.86 14.22
N PRO A 269 -21.50 23.34 12.97
CA PRO A 269 -20.93 22.72 11.79
C PRO A 269 -19.44 22.35 11.90
N LYS A 270 -18.62 23.20 12.53
CA LYS A 270 -17.19 22.96 12.74
C LYS A 270 -16.93 21.85 13.76
N VAL A 271 -17.79 21.68 14.77
CA VAL A 271 -17.70 20.55 15.72
C VAL A 271 -17.99 19.23 15.00
N ARG A 272 -18.97 19.22 14.09
CA ARG A 272 -19.28 18.04 13.27
C ARG A 272 -18.18 17.71 12.26
N GLU A 273 -17.55 18.72 11.69
CA GLU A 273 -16.40 18.58 10.81
C GLU A 273 -15.20 18.00 11.56
N ALA A 274 -14.84 18.55 12.72
CA ALA A 274 -13.80 18.01 13.59
C ALA A 274 -14.10 16.56 14.03
N ALA A 275 -15.35 16.25 14.37
CA ALA A 275 -15.76 14.88 14.68
C ALA A 275 -15.63 13.93 13.47
N SER A 276 -15.93 14.42 12.26
CA SER A 276 -15.74 13.65 11.02
C SER A 276 -14.27 13.40 10.72
N GLN A 277 -13.41 14.39 10.92
CA GLN A 277 -11.96 14.27 10.74
C GLN A 277 -11.40 13.18 11.67
N LEU A 278 -11.67 13.29 12.98
CA LEU A 278 -11.22 12.29 13.97
C LEU A 278 -11.76 10.88 13.68
N LEU A 279 -12.96 10.77 13.12
CA LEU A 279 -13.53 9.47 12.74
C LEU A 279 -12.89 8.89 11.48
N SER A 280 -12.41 9.73 10.56
CA SER A 280 -11.75 9.30 9.33
C SER A 280 -10.32 8.81 9.58
N ASP A 281 -9.72 9.18 10.70
CA ASP A 281 -8.44 8.63 11.13
C ASP A 281 -8.62 7.16 11.59
N PRO A 282 -7.71 6.26 11.17
CA PRO A 282 -7.80 4.82 11.43
C PRO A 282 -7.80 4.50 12.93
#